data_AF-A0A270PK25-F1
#
_entry.id   AF-A0A270PK25-F1
#
_cell.length_a   1.000
_cell.length_b   1.000
_cell.length_c   1.000
_cell.angle_alpha   90.00
_cell.angle_beta   90.00
_cell.angle_gamma   90.00
#
_symmetry.space_group_name_H-M   'P 1'
#
loop_
_entity.id
_entity.type
_entity.pdbx_description
1 polymer ?
#
loop_
_entity_poly.entity_id
_entity_poly.type
_entity_poly.pdbx_seq_one_letter_code
_entity_poly.pdbx_strand_id
1 'polypeptide(L)' 'MPESVLGLIEHSIREIGKTYQGAKSNQDDEEITAFRAMARQLGNDFEVLSVDDGFAITRHVYKPVE' A
#
# COMPACT_ATOMS: atom_id res chain seq x y z
N MET A 1 9.53 -12.77 7.56
CA MET A 1 10.40 -11.59 7.36
C MET A 1 10.22 -11.14 5.93
N PRO A 2 9.88 -9.88 5.64
CA PRO A 2 9.81 -9.41 4.26
C PRO A 2 11.23 -9.36 3.67
N GLU A 3 11.51 -10.25 2.71
CA GLU A 3 12.83 -10.40 2.09
C GLU A 3 13.13 -9.35 1.01
N SER A 4 12.23 -8.37 0.82
CA SER A 4 12.36 -7.31 -0.18
C SER A 4 11.69 -6.01 0.27
N VAL A 5 12.12 -4.89 -0.29
CA VAL A 5 11.50 -3.56 -0.06
C VAL A 5 10.01 -3.58 -0.40
N LEU A 6 9.60 -4.31 -1.43
CA LEU A 6 8.19 -4.47 -1.78
C LEU A 6 7.40 -5.23 -0.71
N GLY A 7 8.00 -6.26 -0.10
CA GLY A 7 7.39 -6.96 1.03
C GLY A 7 7.29 -6.08 2.28
N LEU A 8 8.24 -5.16 2.50
CA LEU A 8 8.16 -4.17 3.58
C LEU A 8 7.02 -3.17 3.32
N ILE A 9 6.91 -2.67 2.09
CA ILE A 9 5.83 -1.77 1.67
C ILE A 9 4.47 -2.43 1.86
N GLU A 10 4.30 -3.66 1.37
CA GLU A 10 3.06 -4.42 1.52
C GLU A 10 2.70 -4.62 3.00
N HIS A 11 3.68 -4.98 3.84
CA HIS A 11 3.47 -5.13 5.27
C HIS A 11 3.02 -3.83 5.93
N SER A 12 3.68 -2.71 5.62
CA SER A 12 3.33 -1.39 6.17
C SER A 12 1.90 -0.97 5.79
N ILE A 13 1.52 -1.11 4.51
CA ILE A 13 0.14 -0.84 4.07
C ILE A 13 -0.85 -1.71 4.86
N ARG A 14 -0.51 -2.98 5.08
CA ARG A 14 -1.38 -3.91 5.81
C ARG A 14 -1.55 -3.53 7.28
N GLU A 15 -0.49 -3.05 7.93
CA GLU A 15 -0.57 -2.55 9.30
C GLU A 15 -1.43 -1.29 9.40
N ILE A 16 -1.35 -0.37 8.42
CA ILE A 16 -2.23 0.81 8.36
C ILE A 16 -3.69 0.34 8.31
N GLY A 17 -4.00 -0.65 7.46
CA GLY A 17 -5.35 -1.19 7.31
C GLY A 17 -5.99 -1.69 8.60
N LYS A 18 -5.20 -2.23 9.54
CA LYS A 18 -5.70 -2.69 10.86
C LYS A 18 -6.23 -1.56 11.72
N THR A 19 -5.71 -0.35 11.53
CA THR A 19 -6.08 0.84 12.31
C THR A 19 -6.80 1.90 11.47
N TYR A 20 -7.12 1.58 10.22
CA TYR A 20 -7.69 2.50 9.25
C TYR A 20 -9.15 2.82 9.57
N GLN A 21 -9.37 3.74 10.51
CA GLN A 21 -10.69 4.23 10.91
C GLN A 21 -10.64 5.68 11.42
N GLY A 22 -11.67 6.46 11.09
CA GLY A 22 -11.92 7.77 11.69
C GLY A 22 -10.96 8.88 11.24
N ALA A 23 -10.59 9.78 12.15
CA ALA A 23 -9.86 11.02 11.85
C ALA A 23 -8.43 10.83 11.29
N LYS A 24 -7.88 9.62 11.32
CA LYS A 24 -6.55 9.29 10.78
C LYS A 24 -6.56 8.84 9.32
N SER A 25 -7.74 8.57 8.75
CA SER A 25 -7.86 8.04 7.37
C SER A 25 -7.14 8.90 6.34
N ASN A 26 -7.16 10.24 6.49
CA ASN A 26 -6.48 11.13 5.56
C ASN A 26 -4.95 10.99 5.63
N GLN A 27 -4.38 10.83 6.82
CA GLN A 27 -2.94 10.62 6.98
C GLN A 27 -2.55 9.23 6.47
N ASP A 28 -3.37 8.23 6.78
CA ASP A 28 -3.19 6.86 6.30
C ASP A 28 -3.22 6.82 4.76
N ASP A 29 -4.11 7.57 4.11
CA ASP A 29 -4.20 7.69 2.65
C ASP A 29 -2.93 8.33 2.03
N GLU A 30 -2.38 9.35 2.69
CA GLU A 30 -1.11 9.97 2.29
C GLU A 30 0.06 8.98 2.40
N GLU A 31 0.12 8.21 3.50
CA GLU A 31 1.14 7.18 3.70
C GLU A 31 1.02 6.07 2.65
N ILE A 32 -0.18 5.57 2.39
CA ILE A 32 -0.44 4.57 1.34
C ILE A 32 -0.02 5.11 -0.03
N THR A 33 -0.30 6.38 -0.32
CA THR A 33 0.12 7.03 -1.57
C THR A 33 1.64 7.08 -1.70
N ALA A 34 2.36 7.42 -0.62
CA ALA A 34 3.82 7.42 -0.61
C ALA A 34 4.39 6.01 -0.80
N PHE A 35 3.81 5.00 -0.14
CA PHE A 35 4.16 3.59 -0.29
C PHE A 35 3.98 3.09 -1.73
N ARG A 36 2.87 3.46 -2.37
CA ARG A 36 2.63 3.15 -3.79
C ARG A 36 3.63 3.84 -4.70
N ALA A 37 3.97 5.11 -4.46
CA ALA A 37 4.98 5.81 -5.24
C ALA A 37 6.36 5.14 -5.15
N MET A 38 6.77 4.68 -3.96
CA MET A 38 8.01 3.91 -3.78
C MET A 38 7.96 2.57 -4.52
N ALA A 39 6.84 1.85 -4.47
CA ALA A 39 6.67 0.62 -5.22
C ALA A 39 6.83 0.84 -6.73
N ARG A 40 6.27 1.95 -7.25
CA ARG A 40 6.32 2.33 -8.67
C ARG A 40 7.74 2.58 -9.15
N GLN A 41 8.59 3.19 -8.31
CA GLN A 41 10.02 3.34 -8.59
C GLN A 41 10.74 1.99 -8.72
N LEU A 42 10.23 0.95 -8.07
CA LEU A 42 10.71 -0.43 -8.16
C LEU A 42 10.01 -1.24 -9.28
N GLY A 43 9.25 -0.58 -10.17
CA GLY A 43 8.55 -1.22 -11.29
C GLY A 43 7.31 -2.02 -10.89
N ASN A 44 6.79 -1.83 -9.68
CA ASN A 44 5.60 -2.51 -9.17
C ASN A 44 4.58 -1.47 -8.67
N ASP A 45 3.31 -1.81 -8.57
CA ASP A 45 2.33 -0.96 -7.91
C ASP A 45 1.43 -1.83 -7.03
N PHE A 46 0.79 -1.19 -6.06
CA PHE A 46 -0.13 -1.84 -5.15
C PHE A 46 -1.51 -1.24 -5.36
N GLU A 47 -2.48 -2.11 -5.59
CA GLU A 47 -3.89 -1.78 -5.47
C GLU A 47 -4.31 -2.05 -4.02
N VAL A 48 -4.85 -1.03 -3.37
CA VAL A 48 -5.28 -1.09 -1.97
C VAL A 48 -6.77 -0.81 -1.94
N LEU A 49 -7.54 -1.80 -1.50
CA LEU A 49 -9.00 -1.71 -1.37
C LEU A 49 -9.38 -1.86 0.10
N SER A 50 -10.16 -0.92 0.60
CA SER A 50 -10.76 -1.00 1.94
C SER A 50 -11.81 -2.10 1.99
N VAL A 51 -11.67 -2.98 2.98
CA VAL A 51 -12.58 -4.10 3.29
C VAL A 51 -12.89 -4.10 4.78
N ASP A 52 -13.91 -4.84 5.21
CA ASP A 52 -14.37 -4.84 6.61
C ASP A 52 -13.27 -5.20 7.64
N ASP A 53 -12.21 -5.90 7.22
CA ASP A 53 -11.07 -6.33 8.05
C ASP A 53 -9.76 -5.57 7.72
N GLY A 54 -9.87 -4.35 7.19
CA GLY A 54 -8.73 -3.48 6.87
C GLY A 54 -8.52 -3.31 5.37
N PHE A 55 -7.40 -3.80 4.83
CA PHE A 55 -7.06 -3.65 3.41
C PHE A 55 -6.83 -4.97 2.68
N ALA A 56 -7.46 -5.09 1.51
CA ALA A 56 -7.08 -6.04 0.48
C ALA A 56 -5.99 -5.39 -0.38
N ILE A 57 -4.80 -6.00 -0.41
CA ILE A 57 -3.62 -5.49 -1.12
C ILE A 57 -3.29 -6.43 -2.27
N THR A 58 -3.29 -5.92 -3.50
CA THR A 58 -2.89 -6.66 -4.70
C THR A 58 -1.65 -6.03 -5.30
N ARG A 59 -0.56 -6.79 -5.38
CA ARG A 59 0.66 -6.36 -6.08
C ARG A 59 0.55 -6.65 -7.56
N HIS A 60 0.85 -5.66 -8.39
CA HIS A 60 0.97 -5.84 -9.83
C HIS A 60 2.22 -5.15 -10.37
N VAL A 61 2.64 -5.54 -11.58
CA VAL A 61 3.73 -4.85 -12.29
C VAL A 61 3.25 -3.46 -12.67
N TYR A 62 4.03 -2.42 -12.35
CA TYR A 62 3.71 -1.07 -12.77
C TYR A 62 4.10 -0.93 -14.24
N LYS A 63 3.10 -0.68 -15.08
CA LYS A 63 3.31 -0.26 -16.46
C LYS A 63 2.93 1.22 -16.53
N PRO A 64 3.89 2.14 -16.71
CA PRO A 64 3.53 3.51 -17.02
C PRO A 64 2.67 3.49 -18.28
N VAL A 65 1.49 4.09 -18.21
CA VAL A 65 0.66 4.28 -19.41
C VAL A 65 1.39 5.33 -20.23
N GLU A 66 1.86 4.91 -21.40
CA GLU A 66 2.61 5.72 -22.38
C GLU A 66 1.73 6.83 -22.97
#